data_AF-A0A317WQ35-F1
#
_entry.id   AF-A0A317WQ35-F1
#
_cell.length_a   1.000
_cell.length_b   1.000
_cell.length_c   1.000
_cell.angle_alpha   90.00
_cell.angle_beta   90.00
_cell.angle_gamma   90.00
#
_symmetry.space_group_name_H-M   'P 1'
#
loop_
_entity.id
_entity.type
_entity.pdbx_description
1 polymer ?
#
loop_
_entity_poly.entity_id
_entity_poly.type
_entity_poly.pdbx_seq_one_letter_code
_entity_poly.pdbx_strand_id
1 'polypeptide(L)'
;MPPSSSSFTALNLPSTFSLPQCMEYFTLTAGPNTDLWRKPPNRDTATAPIVFTSLRSAFVVAEVTVTADWEMEWDQGGLVIFAGAAPQSFSSDSVPLTSGTRPGRHGYPQTARPCKWVKAGMEFSSGTMNASSVSATADGADWCLSPLSIPDRGPSAMHSLRIKLERIGHSLWIWYQVPSAVPYAMTPGAVSSTWKKLREVTWFFYGVEDKFVHVGVYASRPHSLPRSGTMWEMVNGRGMGGTASSGDGLVVEFEDLEIL
;
A
#
# COMPACT_ATOMS: atom_id res chain seq x y z
N MET A 1 -8.04 17.64 -8.96
CA MET A 1 -6.71 18.30 -9.06
C MET A 1 -5.76 17.47 -8.22
N PRO A 2 -4.64 16.99 -8.76
CA PRO A 2 -3.69 16.18 -8.01
C PRO A 2 -3.17 16.96 -6.80
N PRO A 3 -2.95 16.30 -5.65
CA PRO A 3 -2.53 16.98 -4.44
C PRO A 3 -1.10 17.53 -4.58
N SER A 4 -0.82 18.67 -3.92
CA SER A 4 0.53 19.25 -3.92
C SER A 4 1.49 18.36 -3.14
N SER A 5 2.66 18.09 -3.73
CA SER A 5 3.72 17.28 -3.09
C SER A 5 4.27 17.90 -1.80
N SER A 6 4.11 19.22 -1.61
CA SER A 6 4.51 19.92 -0.37
C SER A 6 3.81 19.42 0.89
N SER A 7 2.67 18.73 0.75
CA SER A 7 1.93 18.14 1.87
C SER A 7 2.33 16.70 2.20
N PHE A 8 3.19 16.09 1.36
CA PHE A 8 3.58 14.69 1.51
C PHE A 8 4.89 14.53 2.26
N THR A 9 4.98 13.42 2.97
CA THR A 9 6.15 12.95 3.71
C THR A 9 6.57 11.60 3.14
N ALA A 10 7.85 11.45 2.87
CA ALA A 10 8.47 10.18 2.49
C ALA A 10 8.91 9.41 3.74
N LEU A 11 8.63 8.11 3.78
CA LEU A 11 9.01 7.19 4.85
C LEU A 11 9.69 5.97 4.22
N ASN A 12 10.80 5.51 4.83
CA ASN A 12 11.61 4.38 4.35
C ASN A 12 12.11 4.54 2.91
N LEU A 13 12.36 5.78 2.48
CA LEU A 13 12.92 6.11 1.18
C LEU A 13 14.34 6.69 1.35
N PRO A 14 15.24 6.53 0.36
CA PRO A 14 16.56 7.11 0.41
C PRO A 14 16.51 8.63 0.63
N SER A 15 17.52 9.20 1.28
CA SER A 15 17.61 10.66 1.47
C SER A 15 17.72 11.45 0.16
N THR A 16 18.05 10.77 -0.95
CA THR A 16 18.11 11.31 -2.30
C THR A 16 16.75 11.31 -3.01
N PHE A 17 15.74 10.66 -2.44
CA PHE A 17 14.39 10.64 -3.02
C PHE A 17 13.75 12.02 -2.93
N SER A 18 13.25 12.51 -4.06
CA SER A 18 12.48 13.74 -4.15
C SER A 18 11.12 13.43 -4.73
N LEU A 19 10.07 13.98 -4.14
CA LEU A 19 8.73 13.91 -4.69
C LEU A 19 8.63 14.72 -5.99
N PRO A 20 7.77 14.31 -6.94
CA PRO A 20 7.46 15.12 -8.12
C PRO A 20 6.82 16.46 -7.71
N GLN A 21 6.77 17.43 -8.62
CA GLN A 21 6.11 18.71 -8.35
C GLN A 21 4.58 18.56 -8.21
N CYS A 22 3.99 17.66 -9.00
CA CYS A 22 2.59 17.25 -8.90
C CYS A 22 2.52 15.73 -8.69
N MET A 23 1.54 15.26 -7.93
CA MET A 23 1.35 13.83 -7.64
C MET A 23 0.54 13.11 -8.74
N GLU A 24 0.66 13.56 -10.00
CA GLU A 24 -0.06 12.98 -11.14
C GLU A 24 0.56 11.65 -11.60
N TYR A 25 1.89 11.59 -11.62
CA TYR A 25 2.67 10.39 -11.95
C TYR A 25 3.97 10.38 -11.14
N PHE A 26 4.28 9.25 -10.50
CA PHE A 26 5.59 9.01 -9.88
C PHE A 26 5.82 7.53 -9.60
N THR A 27 7.05 7.18 -9.24
CA THR A 27 7.43 5.81 -8.92
C THR A 27 7.97 5.70 -7.50
N LEU A 28 7.71 4.55 -6.86
CA LEU A 28 8.43 4.12 -5.66
C LEU A 28 9.19 2.84 -5.97
N THR A 29 10.43 2.78 -5.51
CA THR A 29 11.26 1.56 -5.59
C THR A 29 11.32 0.89 -4.23
N ALA A 30 10.86 -0.36 -4.15
CA ALA A 30 10.96 -1.20 -2.97
C ALA A 30 12.08 -2.23 -3.13
N GLY A 31 13.12 -2.11 -2.30
CA GLY A 31 14.17 -3.12 -2.21
C GLY A 31 13.69 -4.41 -1.53
N PRO A 32 14.52 -5.47 -1.53
CA PRO A 32 14.21 -6.71 -0.84
C PRO A 32 14.02 -6.50 0.67
N ASN A 33 13.27 -7.39 1.32
CA ASN A 33 12.94 -7.35 2.75
C ASN A 33 12.17 -6.09 3.20
N THR A 34 11.39 -5.47 2.30
CA THR A 34 10.52 -4.35 2.64
C THR A 34 9.08 -4.83 2.85
N ASP A 35 8.46 -4.48 3.98
CA ASP A 35 7.08 -4.88 4.29
C ASP A 35 6.39 -3.90 5.25
N LEU A 36 5.07 -3.94 5.28
CA LEU A 36 4.20 -3.34 6.28
C LEU A 36 3.27 -4.43 6.84
N TRP A 37 3.58 -4.92 8.04
CA TRP A 37 2.87 -6.03 8.67
C TRP A 37 2.84 -5.91 10.20
N ARG A 38 1.81 -6.45 10.83
CA ARG A 38 1.68 -6.53 12.30
C ARG A 38 1.45 -7.97 12.72
N LYS A 39 2.42 -8.55 13.44
CA LYS A 39 2.34 -9.88 14.03
C LYS A 39 1.90 -9.78 15.50
N PRO A 40 0.91 -10.56 15.94
CA PRO A 40 0.55 -10.64 17.36
C PRO A 40 1.74 -11.07 18.24
N PRO A 41 1.88 -10.57 19.48
CA PRO A 41 0.95 -9.68 20.15
C PRO A 41 1.11 -8.19 19.78
N ASN A 42 2.28 -7.70 19.35
CA ASN A 42 2.53 -6.27 19.01
C ASN A 42 3.85 -6.09 18.20
N ARG A 43 4.20 -7.01 17.31
CA ARG A 43 5.44 -6.92 16.52
C ARG A 43 5.15 -6.31 15.16
N ASP A 44 5.56 -5.06 14.98
CA ASP A 44 5.39 -4.30 13.74
C ASP A 44 6.64 -4.42 12.86
N THR A 45 6.40 -4.69 11.59
CA THR A 45 7.35 -4.46 10.50
C THR A 45 6.81 -3.27 9.71
N ALA A 46 7.57 -2.19 9.61
CA ALA A 46 7.21 -0.99 8.85
C ALA A 46 8.45 -0.50 8.10
N THR A 47 8.91 -1.30 7.14
CA THR A 47 10.09 -1.04 6.30
C THR A 47 9.73 -0.71 4.86
N ALA A 48 8.46 -0.88 4.46
CA ALA A 48 7.96 -0.51 3.14
C ALA A 48 8.17 1.00 2.84
N PRO A 49 8.71 1.36 1.65
CA PRO A 49 8.64 2.71 1.13
C PRO A 49 7.20 3.23 1.06
N ILE A 50 6.96 4.37 1.70
CA ILE A 50 5.65 5.00 1.80
C ILE A 50 5.78 6.50 1.51
N VAL A 51 4.84 7.03 0.73
CA VAL A 51 4.65 8.47 0.56
C VAL A 51 3.25 8.80 1.01
N PHE A 52 3.10 9.60 2.07
CA PHE A 52 1.81 9.89 2.69
C PHE A 52 1.64 11.36 3.05
N THR A 53 0.39 11.81 3.14
CA THR A 53 0.02 13.14 3.65
C THR A 53 -0.80 12.99 4.94
N SER A 54 -0.70 13.98 5.82
CA SER A 54 -1.50 14.06 7.05
C SER A 54 -2.70 14.95 6.80
N LEU A 55 -3.91 14.41 6.98
CA LEU A 55 -5.12 15.14 6.63
C LEU A 55 -5.42 16.24 7.66
N ARG A 56 -5.98 17.34 7.17
CA ARG A 56 -6.47 18.44 8.02
C ARG A 56 -7.99 18.44 8.15
N SER A 57 -8.66 17.69 7.28
CA SER A 57 -10.11 17.49 7.20
C SER A 57 -10.43 16.00 7.28
N ALA A 58 -11.71 15.69 7.47
CA ALA A 58 -12.19 14.32 7.40
C ALA A 58 -11.83 13.68 6.06
N PHE A 59 -11.21 12.50 6.12
CA PHE A 59 -11.02 11.66 4.94
C PHE A 59 -12.36 11.31 4.31
N VAL A 60 -12.47 11.44 3.00
CA VAL A 60 -13.63 11.05 2.20
C VAL A 60 -13.25 9.91 1.29
N VAL A 61 -12.23 10.11 0.44
CA VAL A 61 -11.84 9.13 -0.58
C VAL A 61 -10.37 9.28 -0.96
N ALA A 62 -9.72 8.17 -1.28
CA ALA A 62 -8.45 8.17 -2.00
C ALA A 62 -8.48 7.16 -3.13
N GLU A 63 -7.94 7.53 -4.29
CA GLU A 63 -7.87 6.70 -5.48
C GLU A 63 -6.47 6.78 -6.10
N VAL A 64 -6.01 5.68 -6.68
CA VAL A 64 -4.79 5.64 -7.48
C VAL A 64 -4.82 4.46 -8.43
N THR A 65 -4.18 4.59 -9.59
CA THR A 65 -3.84 3.46 -10.45
C THR A 65 -2.41 3.04 -10.14
N VAL A 66 -2.20 1.77 -9.79
CA VAL A 66 -0.87 1.20 -9.59
C VAL A 66 -0.50 0.31 -10.75
N THR A 67 0.76 0.39 -11.20
CA THR A 67 1.31 -0.48 -12.24
C THR A 67 2.70 -0.96 -11.84
N ALA A 68 3.00 -2.24 -12.01
CA ALA A 68 4.35 -2.77 -11.80
C ALA A 68 4.59 -4.09 -12.56
N ASP A 69 5.86 -4.44 -12.71
CA ASP A 69 6.28 -5.80 -13.05
C ASP A 69 6.34 -6.64 -11.77
N TRP A 70 5.21 -7.25 -11.43
CA TRP A 70 5.04 -8.12 -10.27
C TRP A 70 5.71 -9.48 -10.52
N GLU A 71 6.91 -9.67 -10.00
CA GLU A 71 7.76 -10.82 -10.37
C GLU A 71 7.99 -11.78 -9.22
N MET A 72 8.08 -11.25 -8.00
CA MET A 72 8.45 -12.01 -6.81
C MET A 72 7.25 -12.26 -5.93
N GLU A 73 7.21 -13.44 -5.34
CA GLU A 73 6.17 -13.81 -4.36
C GLU A 73 6.10 -12.73 -3.27
N TRP A 74 4.89 -12.21 -3.06
CA TRP A 74 4.54 -11.10 -2.18
C TRP A 74 4.96 -9.71 -2.64
N ASP A 75 5.35 -9.47 -3.90
CA ASP A 75 5.47 -8.10 -4.42
C ASP A 75 4.12 -7.36 -4.29
N GLN A 76 4.13 -6.13 -3.75
CA GLN A 76 2.93 -5.37 -3.40
C GLN A 76 3.05 -3.87 -3.72
N GLY A 77 1.92 -3.26 -4.06
CA GLY A 77 1.82 -1.81 -4.20
C GLY A 77 0.36 -1.34 -4.22
N GLY A 78 0.12 -0.14 -3.70
CA GLY A 78 -1.25 0.37 -3.57
C GLY A 78 -1.37 1.57 -2.64
N LEU A 79 -2.57 1.74 -2.08
CA LEU A 79 -2.88 2.75 -1.08
C LEU A 79 -2.63 2.23 0.34
N VAL A 80 -2.26 3.14 1.23
CA VAL A 80 -2.19 2.91 2.66
C VAL A 80 -2.87 4.04 3.42
N ILE A 81 -3.60 3.71 4.47
CA ILE A 81 -4.24 4.65 5.37
C ILE A 81 -3.94 4.27 6.83
N PHE A 82 -3.53 5.26 7.61
CA PHE A 82 -3.26 5.16 9.04
C PHE A 82 -4.27 6.00 9.81
N ALA A 83 -4.65 5.51 10.98
CA ALA A 83 -5.58 6.16 11.89
C ALA A 83 -4.99 6.12 13.32
N GLY A 84 -4.52 7.28 13.79
CA GLY A 84 -3.79 7.44 15.04
C GLY A 84 -2.48 8.21 14.84
N ALA A 85 -1.43 7.80 15.54
CA ALA A 85 -0.11 8.41 15.36
C ALA A 85 0.40 8.23 13.92
N ALA A 86 1.13 9.23 13.41
CA ALA A 86 1.76 9.17 12.10
C ALA A 86 2.65 7.91 11.97
N PRO A 87 2.72 7.30 10.77
CA PRO A 87 3.54 6.12 10.57
C PRO A 87 5.01 6.43 10.80
N GLN A 88 5.71 5.47 11.39
CA GLN A 88 7.14 5.52 11.67
C GLN A 88 7.81 4.23 11.18
N SER A 89 9.12 4.32 10.95
CA SER A 89 9.92 3.15 10.57
C SER A 89 10.11 2.23 11.77
N PHE A 90 9.86 0.93 11.58
CA PHE A 90 10.10 -0.09 12.61
C PHE A 90 10.69 -1.34 11.97
N SER A 91 11.82 -1.80 12.51
CA SER A 91 12.34 -3.15 12.24
C SER A 91 12.25 -3.98 13.53
N SER A 92 11.85 -5.24 13.37
CA SER A 92 11.68 -6.20 14.47
C SER A 92 12.96 -6.49 15.29
N ASP A 93 14.11 -5.97 14.86
CA ASP A 93 15.40 -6.09 15.56
C ASP A 93 15.59 -5.05 16.67
N SER A 94 14.71 -4.04 16.75
CA SER A 94 14.70 -3.07 17.83
C SER A 94 13.58 -3.38 18.81
N VAL A 95 13.90 -4.12 19.88
CA VAL A 95 13.05 -4.16 21.07
C VAL A 95 12.94 -2.74 21.59
N PRO A 96 11.74 -2.12 21.68
CA PRO A 96 11.63 -0.86 22.37
C PRO A 96 11.94 -1.14 23.84
N LEU A 97 13.12 -0.70 24.32
CA LEU A 97 13.27 -0.49 25.74
C LEU A 97 12.16 0.48 26.15
N THR A 98 11.33 -0.01 27.05
CA THR A 98 10.32 0.73 27.80
C THR A 98 10.69 2.21 27.91
N SER A 99 9.88 3.08 27.31
CA SER A 99 9.99 4.52 27.48
C SER A 99 9.96 4.84 28.97
N GLY A 100 11.06 5.44 29.46
CA GLY A 100 11.22 5.80 30.86
C GLY A 100 10.08 6.70 31.32
N THR A 101 9.28 6.20 32.26
CA THR A 101 8.30 6.97 33.02
C THR A 101 9.02 8.04 33.83
N ARG A 102 8.88 9.31 33.42
CA ARG A 102 8.98 10.45 34.34
C ARG A 102 7.72 10.45 35.22
N PRO A 103 7.82 10.48 36.56
CA PRO A 103 6.64 10.53 37.42
C PRO A 103 6.07 11.95 37.43
N GLY A 104 5.02 12.17 36.63
CA GLY A 104 4.21 13.38 36.61
C GLY A 104 2.76 13.06 36.98
N ARG A 105 2.22 13.82 37.95
CA ARG A 105 0.90 13.75 38.59
C ARG A 105 -0.29 13.31 37.72
N HIS A 106 -1.10 12.40 38.30
CA HIS A 106 -2.53 12.13 38.06
C HIS A 106 -3.03 12.11 36.61
N GLY A 107 -3.01 10.93 36.00
CA GLY A 107 -3.79 10.57 34.83
C GLY A 107 -3.71 9.06 34.65
N TYR A 108 -4.84 8.41 34.35
CA TYR A 108 -4.86 6.99 34.01
C TYR A 108 -3.78 6.67 32.96
N PRO A 109 -3.06 5.53 33.05
CA PRO A 109 -2.13 5.14 32.01
C PRO A 109 -2.92 4.86 30.73
N GLN A 110 -3.04 5.88 29.89
CA GLN A 110 -3.56 5.75 28.56
C GLN A 110 -2.43 5.09 27.76
N THR A 111 -2.36 3.76 27.82
CA THR A 111 -1.54 2.97 26.90
C THR A 111 -1.86 3.51 25.51
N ALA A 112 -0.88 4.16 24.86
CA ALA A 112 -1.08 4.76 23.56
C ALA A 112 -1.67 3.68 22.65
N ARG A 113 -2.93 3.84 22.24
CA ARG A 113 -3.59 2.83 21.42
C ARG A 113 -2.73 2.67 20.16
N PRO A 114 -2.31 1.45 19.79
CA PRO A 114 -1.49 1.26 18.61
C PRO A 114 -2.23 1.79 17.39
N CYS A 115 -1.50 2.47 16.51
CA CYS A 115 -2.06 3.04 15.29
C CYS A 115 -2.72 1.94 14.46
N LYS A 116 -3.97 2.16 14.06
CA LYS A 116 -4.68 1.27 13.14
C LYS A 116 -4.25 1.63 11.73
N TRP A 117 -4.08 0.64 10.87
CA TRP A 117 -3.78 0.93 9.47
C TRP A 117 -4.42 -0.09 8.54
N VAL A 118 -4.64 0.33 7.31
CA VAL A 118 -5.08 -0.52 6.21
C VAL A 118 -4.17 -0.26 5.02
N LYS A 119 -3.62 -1.31 4.42
CA LYS A 119 -3.04 -1.26 3.08
C LYS A 119 -3.94 -2.03 2.13
N ALA A 120 -4.07 -1.55 0.90
CA ALA A 120 -4.83 -2.22 -0.15
C ALA A 120 -4.24 -1.92 -1.51
N GLY A 121 -4.25 -2.90 -2.40
CA GLY A 121 -3.63 -2.75 -3.70
C GLY A 121 -3.52 -4.06 -4.45
N MET A 122 -2.49 -4.14 -5.28
CA MET A 122 -2.16 -5.34 -6.04
C MET A 122 -1.07 -6.12 -5.31
N GLU A 123 -1.20 -7.45 -5.30
CA GLU A 123 -0.25 -8.35 -4.65
C GLU A 123 -0.09 -9.63 -5.46
N PHE A 124 1.16 -10.00 -5.75
CA PHE A 124 1.45 -11.31 -6.31
C PHE A 124 1.59 -12.32 -5.18
N SER A 125 0.74 -13.34 -5.17
CA SER A 125 0.75 -14.37 -4.13
C SER A 125 0.23 -15.68 -4.66
N SER A 126 0.89 -16.78 -4.29
CA SER A 126 0.56 -18.14 -4.68
C SER A 126 0.47 -18.31 -6.20
N GLY A 127 1.36 -17.65 -6.94
CA GLY A 127 1.44 -17.74 -8.41
C GLY A 127 0.32 -17.03 -9.17
N THR A 128 -0.48 -16.18 -8.52
CA THR A 128 -1.52 -15.37 -9.17
C THR A 128 -1.47 -13.92 -8.71
N MET A 129 -1.94 -13.01 -9.57
CA MET A 129 -2.21 -11.63 -9.18
C MET A 129 -3.49 -11.54 -8.38
N ASN A 130 -3.47 -10.76 -7.30
CA ASN A 130 -4.61 -10.55 -6.41
C ASN A 130 -4.84 -9.06 -6.21
N ALA A 131 -6.10 -8.67 -6.05
CA ALA A 131 -6.43 -7.48 -5.27
C ALA A 131 -6.34 -7.89 -3.80
N SER A 132 -5.54 -7.18 -3.00
CA SER A 132 -5.30 -7.51 -1.60
C SER A 132 -5.65 -6.37 -0.67
N SER A 133 -5.96 -6.74 0.57
CA SER A 133 -6.07 -5.78 1.66
C SER A 133 -5.61 -6.40 2.97
N VAL A 134 -4.82 -5.63 3.73
CA VAL A 134 -4.44 -5.95 5.10
C VAL A 134 -4.97 -4.86 6.02
N SER A 135 -5.68 -5.24 7.07
CA SER A 135 -6.11 -4.34 8.14
C SER A 135 -5.40 -4.72 9.44
N ALA A 136 -4.73 -3.77 10.07
CA ALA A 136 -4.06 -3.97 11.33
C ALA A 136 -4.70 -3.16 12.45
N THR A 137 -5.00 -3.85 13.54
CA THR A 137 -5.47 -3.27 14.80
C THR A 137 -4.42 -3.50 15.89
N ALA A 138 -4.77 -3.30 17.17
CA ALA A 138 -3.88 -3.65 18.28
C ALA A 138 -3.53 -5.13 18.33
N ASP A 139 -4.43 -5.99 17.84
CA ASP A 139 -4.35 -7.43 18.08
C ASP A 139 -3.57 -8.18 16.99
N GLY A 140 -3.31 -7.54 15.84
CA GLY A 140 -2.66 -8.17 14.69
C GLY A 140 -3.09 -7.58 13.35
N ALA A 141 -2.46 -8.07 12.29
CA ALA A 141 -2.87 -7.87 10.91
C ALA A 141 -3.81 -8.99 10.44
N ASP A 142 -4.91 -8.60 9.79
CA ASP A 142 -5.87 -9.46 9.11
C ASP A 142 -5.77 -9.20 7.60
N TRP A 143 -5.45 -10.25 6.84
CA TRP A 143 -5.13 -10.20 5.41
C TRP A 143 -6.15 -10.96 4.58
N CYS A 144 -6.58 -10.36 3.47
CA CYS A 144 -7.44 -10.99 2.48
C CYS A 144 -6.89 -10.80 1.06
N LEU A 145 -7.17 -11.79 0.20
CA LEU A 145 -6.85 -11.81 -1.21
C LEU A 145 -8.10 -12.07 -2.04
N SER A 146 -8.23 -11.37 -3.16
CA SER A 146 -9.20 -11.66 -4.22
C SER A 146 -8.46 -11.88 -5.53
N PRO A 147 -8.40 -13.11 -6.06
CA PRO A 147 -7.72 -13.41 -7.31
C PRO A 147 -8.25 -12.57 -8.48
N LEU A 148 -7.33 -12.01 -9.26
CA LEU A 148 -7.62 -11.28 -10.49
C LEU A 148 -7.57 -12.28 -11.66
N SER A 149 -8.62 -13.08 -11.81
CA SER A 149 -8.71 -14.08 -12.88
C SER A 149 -8.92 -13.41 -14.24
N ILE A 150 -8.08 -13.73 -15.23
CA ILE A 150 -8.37 -13.45 -16.64
C ILE A 150 -8.37 -14.77 -17.42
N PRO A 151 -9.55 -15.26 -17.82
CA PRO A 151 -9.62 -16.29 -18.84
C PRO A 151 -9.06 -15.68 -20.13
N ASP A 152 -8.12 -16.38 -20.77
CA ASP A 152 -7.58 -16.12 -22.13
C ASP A 152 -6.34 -15.24 -22.31
N ARG A 153 -5.66 -14.73 -21.27
CA ARG A 153 -4.50 -13.83 -21.48
C ARG A 153 -3.16 -14.25 -20.89
N GLY A 154 -3.07 -15.45 -20.33
CA GLY A 154 -1.83 -15.98 -19.74
C GLY A 154 -1.39 -15.21 -18.48
N PRO A 155 -0.30 -15.65 -17.82
CA PRO A 155 0.16 -15.10 -16.53
C PRO A 155 0.64 -13.64 -16.58
N SER A 156 0.86 -13.08 -17.78
CA SER A 156 1.63 -11.85 -18.01
C SER A 156 0.78 -10.65 -18.41
N ALA A 157 -0.54 -10.67 -18.20
CA ALA A 157 -1.42 -9.66 -18.78
C ALA A 157 -1.85 -8.52 -17.84
N MET A 158 -1.77 -8.71 -16.52
CA MET A 158 -2.24 -7.72 -15.55
C MET A 158 -1.10 -7.15 -14.75
N HIS A 159 -0.68 -5.96 -15.15
CA HIS A 159 0.30 -5.16 -14.43
C HIS A 159 -0.36 -4.04 -13.62
N SER A 160 -1.63 -3.72 -13.90
CA SER A 160 -2.28 -2.52 -13.41
C SER A 160 -3.60 -2.79 -12.66
N LEU A 161 -3.82 -2.02 -11.60
CA LEU A 161 -5.04 -2.03 -10.78
C LEU A 161 -5.37 -0.61 -10.33
N ARG A 162 -6.62 -0.16 -10.54
CA ARG A 162 -7.13 1.05 -9.90
C ARG A 162 -7.72 0.67 -8.54
N ILE A 163 -7.24 1.27 -7.46
CA ILE A 163 -7.68 1.01 -6.09
C ILE A 163 -8.31 2.26 -5.50
N LYS A 164 -9.37 2.07 -4.70
CA LYS A 164 -10.08 3.15 -4.01
C LYS A 164 -10.35 2.80 -2.56
N LEU A 165 -10.06 3.75 -1.69
CA LEU A 165 -10.42 3.78 -0.28
C LEU A 165 -11.51 4.83 -0.09
N GLU A 166 -12.61 4.49 0.58
CA GLU A 166 -13.77 5.38 0.75
C GLU A 166 -14.28 5.30 2.19
N ARG A 167 -14.51 6.46 2.83
CA ARG A 167 -15.09 6.51 4.17
C ARG A 167 -16.61 6.50 4.08
N ILE A 168 -17.23 5.50 4.72
CA ILE A 168 -18.68 5.42 4.89
C ILE A 168 -18.98 5.41 6.40
N GLY A 169 -19.33 6.56 6.96
CA GLY A 169 -19.51 6.74 8.40
C GLY A 169 -18.21 6.46 9.18
N HIS A 170 -18.20 5.39 9.97
CA HIS A 170 -17.01 4.92 10.68
C HIS A 170 -16.29 3.76 9.98
N SER A 171 -16.82 3.26 8.87
CA SER A 171 -16.22 2.18 8.09
C SER A 171 -15.30 2.72 7.01
N LEU A 172 -14.27 1.94 6.68
CA LEU A 172 -13.45 2.12 5.49
C LEU A 172 -13.84 1.05 4.47
N TRP A 173 -14.29 1.48 3.31
CA TRP A 173 -14.64 0.62 2.19
C TRP A 173 -13.50 0.61 1.18
N ILE A 174 -13.20 -0.57 0.65
CA ILE A 174 -12.09 -0.80 -0.26
C ILE A 174 -12.67 -1.35 -1.56
N TRP A 175 -12.35 -0.69 -2.66
CA TRP A 175 -12.83 -1.02 -3.98
C TRP A 175 -11.66 -1.13 -4.94
N TYR A 176 -11.82 -1.92 -6.00
CA TYR A 176 -10.86 -2.02 -7.08
C TYR A 176 -11.53 -2.08 -8.44
N GLN A 177 -10.79 -1.70 -9.46
CA GLN A 177 -11.16 -1.81 -10.87
C GLN A 177 -9.94 -2.27 -11.66
N VAL A 178 -10.15 -3.19 -12.60
CA VAL A 178 -9.10 -3.66 -13.52
C VAL A 178 -9.20 -2.84 -14.81
N PRO A 179 -8.25 -1.93 -15.12
CA PRO A 179 -8.37 -1.01 -16.26
C PRO A 179 -8.47 -1.72 -17.63
N SER A 180 -7.82 -2.87 -17.80
CA SER A 180 -7.86 -3.64 -19.05
C SER A 180 -9.15 -4.44 -19.27
N ALA A 181 -10.04 -4.55 -18.26
CA ALA A 181 -11.33 -5.24 -18.40
C ALA A 181 -12.43 -4.34 -18.99
N VAL A 182 -12.10 -3.11 -19.39
CA VAL A 182 -13.05 -2.07 -19.79
C VAL A 182 -13.14 -1.78 -21.31
N PRO A 183 -12.83 -2.68 -22.28
CA PRO A 183 -12.94 -2.32 -23.70
C PRO A 183 -14.40 -2.15 -24.20
N TYR A 184 -15.43 -2.36 -23.36
CA TYR A 184 -16.84 -2.37 -23.77
C TYR A 184 -17.77 -1.37 -23.05
N ALA A 185 -17.26 -0.43 -22.25
CA ALA A 185 -18.11 0.58 -21.62
C ALA A 185 -18.55 1.66 -22.63
N MET A 186 -19.50 1.32 -23.51
CA MET A 186 -20.03 2.17 -24.59
C MET A 186 -21.15 3.12 -24.14
N THR A 187 -21.49 3.15 -22.83
CA THR A 187 -22.55 4.03 -22.29
C THR A 187 -22.10 4.71 -21.00
N PRO A 188 -22.51 5.98 -20.75
CA PRO A 188 -22.12 6.74 -19.55
C PRO A 188 -22.45 6.03 -18.22
N GLY A 189 -23.50 5.21 -18.18
CA GLY A 189 -23.88 4.43 -17.00
C GLY A 189 -23.04 3.17 -16.75
N ALA A 190 -22.31 2.69 -17.75
CA ALA A 190 -21.41 1.53 -17.62
C ALA A 190 -20.06 1.88 -16.98
N VAL A 191 -19.73 3.18 -16.86
CA VAL A 191 -18.47 3.65 -16.26
C VAL A 191 -18.55 3.61 -14.72
N SER A 192 -19.73 3.82 -14.12
CA SER A 192 -19.89 3.75 -12.65
C SER A 192 -20.06 2.33 -12.09
N SER A 193 -20.35 1.33 -12.93
CA SER A 193 -20.55 -0.08 -12.54
C SER A 193 -19.27 -0.94 -12.57
N THR A 194 -18.11 -0.32 -12.75
CA THR A 194 -16.83 -1.02 -12.94
C THR A 194 -16.07 -1.34 -11.64
N TRP A 195 -16.41 -0.65 -10.55
CA TRP A 195 -15.80 -0.87 -9.24
C TRP A 195 -16.33 -2.14 -8.58
N LYS A 196 -15.41 -3.03 -8.17
CA LYS A 196 -15.70 -4.22 -7.37
C LYS A 196 -15.34 -3.95 -5.92
N LYS A 197 -16.24 -4.29 -4.97
CA LYS A 197 -15.96 -4.16 -3.54
C LYS A 197 -15.00 -5.28 -3.13
N LEU A 198 -13.83 -4.92 -2.61
CA LEU A 198 -12.87 -5.87 -2.05
C LEU A 198 -13.17 -6.19 -0.60
N ARG A 199 -13.35 -5.14 0.22
CA ARG A 199 -13.45 -5.28 1.67
C ARG A 199 -14.21 -4.13 2.29
N GLU A 200 -14.87 -4.43 3.41
CA GLU A 200 -15.36 -3.43 4.35
C GLU A 200 -14.67 -3.63 5.70
N VAL A 201 -13.97 -2.61 6.16
CA VAL A 201 -13.33 -2.57 7.47
C VAL A 201 -14.19 -1.70 8.38
N THR A 202 -15.01 -2.35 9.21
CA THR A 202 -15.91 -1.65 10.13
C THR A 202 -15.13 -0.95 11.26
N TRP A 203 -15.64 0.19 11.71
CA TRP A 203 -15.10 0.95 12.85
C TRP A 203 -13.65 1.47 12.70
N PHE A 204 -13.11 1.49 11.47
CA PHE A 204 -11.77 2.00 11.20
C PHE A 204 -11.59 3.45 11.67
N PHE A 205 -12.59 4.31 11.50
CA PHE A 205 -12.54 5.72 11.94
C PHE A 205 -13.13 5.96 13.33
N TYR A 206 -13.59 4.92 14.04
CA TYR A 206 -14.17 5.10 15.37
C TYR A 206 -13.09 5.52 16.38
N GLY A 207 -13.37 6.61 17.12
CA GLY A 207 -12.48 7.16 18.15
C GLY A 207 -11.20 7.80 17.62
N VAL A 208 -11.18 8.21 16.34
CA VAL A 208 -10.03 8.84 15.69
C VAL A 208 -10.44 10.24 15.24
N GLU A 209 -9.69 11.27 15.65
CA GLU A 209 -9.89 12.61 15.12
C GLU A 209 -9.31 12.69 13.71
N ASP A 210 -9.96 13.45 12.83
CA ASP A 210 -9.59 13.49 11.41
C ASP A 210 -8.14 13.93 11.15
N LYS A 211 -7.58 14.79 12.02
CA LYS A 211 -6.18 15.23 11.96
C LYS A 211 -5.13 14.14 12.23
N PHE A 212 -5.58 12.98 12.70
CA PHE A 212 -4.79 11.78 12.95
C PHE A 212 -5.02 10.72 11.88
N VAL A 213 -5.55 11.12 10.73
CA VAL A 213 -5.65 10.26 9.55
C VAL A 213 -4.53 10.63 8.58
N HIS A 214 -3.79 9.62 8.14
CA HIS A 214 -2.70 9.75 7.19
C HIS A 214 -2.95 8.83 6.01
N VAL A 215 -2.90 9.35 4.78
CA VAL A 215 -3.22 8.59 3.58
C VAL A 215 -2.10 8.75 2.57
N GLY A 216 -1.78 7.69 1.86
CA GLY A 216 -0.70 7.70 0.91
C GLY A 216 -0.64 6.44 0.07
N VAL A 217 0.50 6.25 -0.56
CA VAL A 217 0.83 5.08 -1.36
C VAL A 217 2.01 4.33 -0.75
N TYR A 218 2.12 3.05 -1.08
CA TYR A 218 3.23 2.19 -0.65
C TYR A 218 3.66 1.24 -1.76
N ALA A 219 4.92 0.82 -1.67
CA ALA A 219 5.47 -0.30 -2.43
C ALA A 219 6.21 -1.24 -1.46
N SER A 220 6.24 -2.53 -1.76
CA SER A 220 6.86 -3.53 -0.88
C SER A 220 7.31 -4.76 -1.67
N ARG A 221 8.52 -5.23 -1.36
CA ARG A 221 9.08 -6.51 -1.78
C ARG A 221 9.56 -7.26 -0.53
N PRO A 222 8.67 -8.02 0.13
CA PRO A 222 9.00 -8.80 1.32
C PRO A 222 9.98 -9.93 1.02
N HIS A 223 9.97 -10.43 -0.22
CA HIS A 223 10.87 -11.51 -0.62
C HIS A 223 12.34 -11.10 -0.47
N SER A 224 13.13 -12.01 0.10
CA SER A 224 14.52 -11.74 0.50
C SER A 224 15.54 -12.05 -0.60
N LEU A 225 15.16 -12.78 -1.65
CA LEU A 225 16.08 -13.17 -2.71
C LEU A 225 16.25 -12.04 -3.72
N PRO A 226 17.51 -11.74 -4.11
CA PRO A 226 17.77 -10.89 -5.27
C PRO A 226 17.19 -11.54 -6.52
N ARG A 227 16.86 -10.73 -7.53
CA ARG A 227 16.25 -11.20 -8.80
C ARG A 227 17.12 -12.25 -9.52
N SER A 228 18.43 -12.18 -9.31
CA SER A 228 19.43 -13.12 -9.83
C SER A 228 19.29 -14.51 -9.20
N GLY A 229 19.09 -15.53 -10.04
CA GLY A 229 18.94 -16.94 -9.65
C GLY A 229 17.49 -17.42 -9.48
N THR A 230 16.50 -16.60 -9.85
CA THR A 230 15.07 -16.96 -9.76
C THR A 230 14.58 -17.72 -10.99
N MET A 231 13.49 -18.49 -10.84
CA MET A 231 12.85 -19.20 -11.96
C MET A 231 12.39 -18.24 -13.08
N TRP A 232 12.04 -17.00 -12.73
CA TRP A 232 11.72 -15.93 -13.68
C TRP A 232 12.90 -15.58 -14.60
N GLU A 233 14.11 -15.40 -14.07
CA GLU A 233 15.33 -15.19 -14.86
C GLU A 233 15.62 -16.42 -15.75
N MET A 234 15.45 -17.63 -15.23
CA MET A 234 15.69 -18.84 -16.02
C MET A 234 14.73 -19.00 -17.21
N VAL A 235 13.49 -18.52 -17.07
CA VAL A 235 12.44 -18.60 -18.11
C VAL A 235 12.54 -17.45 -19.11
N ASN A 236 12.87 -16.23 -18.68
CA ASN A 236 12.84 -15.03 -19.51
C ASN A 236 14.23 -14.48 -19.89
N GLY A 237 15.29 -14.89 -19.20
CA GLY A 237 16.66 -14.38 -19.37
C GLY A 237 17.41 -14.92 -20.58
N ARG A 238 16.84 -15.86 -21.36
CA ARG A 238 17.47 -16.39 -22.58
C ARG A 238 17.21 -15.54 -23.84
N GLY A 239 16.45 -14.45 -23.76
CA GLY A 239 15.94 -13.75 -24.94
C GLY A 239 16.47 -12.35 -25.24
N MET A 240 17.13 -11.65 -24.31
CA MET A 240 17.44 -10.22 -24.54
C MET A 240 18.79 -9.84 -23.93
N GLY A 241 19.82 -9.77 -24.78
CA GLY A 241 21.03 -9.01 -24.48
C GLY A 241 20.71 -7.53 -24.48
N GLY A 242 20.22 -7.02 -23.34
CA GLY A 242 19.91 -5.61 -23.14
C GLY A 242 20.25 -5.21 -21.71
N THR A 243 21.31 -4.41 -21.56
CA THR A 243 21.64 -3.56 -20.41
C THR A 243 21.12 -4.03 -19.04
N ALA A 244 21.97 -4.76 -18.33
CA ALA A 244 21.88 -4.95 -16.88
C ALA A 244 22.02 -3.58 -16.16
N SER A 245 20.91 -2.87 -15.96
CA SER A 245 20.86 -1.67 -15.12
C SER A 245 19.52 -1.42 -14.40
N SER A 246 18.57 -2.35 -14.47
CA SER A 246 17.34 -2.25 -13.66
C SER A 246 17.62 -2.85 -12.28
N GLY A 247 17.73 -1.99 -11.26
CA GLY A 247 18.11 -2.36 -9.90
C GLY A 247 17.21 -3.44 -9.28
N ASP A 248 17.75 -4.15 -8.29
CA ASP A 248 17.17 -5.32 -7.59
C ASP A 248 15.81 -5.10 -6.87
N GLY A 249 15.21 -3.91 -7.03
CA GLY A 249 13.96 -3.52 -6.37
C GLY A 249 12.72 -3.62 -7.28
N LEU A 250 11.55 -3.77 -6.66
CA LEU A 250 10.26 -3.61 -7.32
C LEU A 250 10.04 -2.13 -7.58
N VAL A 251 9.81 -1.75 -8.84
CA VAL A 251 9.41 -0.39 -9.20
C VAL A 251 7.90 -0.39 -9.39
N VAL A 252 7.19 0.38 -8.58
CA VAL A 252 5.74 0.58 -8.68
C VAL A 252 5.48 1.99 -9.17
N GLU A 253 4.71 2.10 -10.25
CA GLU A 253 4.22 3.34 -10.83
C GLU A 253 2.85 3.68 -10.23
N PHE A 254 2.65 4.96 -9.92
CA PHE A 254 1.42 5.50 -9.35
C PHE A 254 0.91 6.61 -10.26
N GLU A 255 -0.31 6.46 -10.74
CA GLU A 255 -0.98 7.41 -11.65
C GLU A 255 -2.31 7.86 -11.05
N ASP A 256 -2.71 9.10 -11.37
CA ASP A 256 -4.01 9.66 -10.97
C ASP A 256 -4.27 9.61 -9.45
N LEU A 257 -3.24 9.88 -8.61
CA LEU A 257 -3.43 9.90 -7.17
C LEU A 257 -4.34 11.07 -6.77
N GLU A 258 -5.50 10.74 -6.22
CA GLU A 258 -6.44 11.69 -5.63
C GLU A 258 -6.68 11.36 -4.16
N ILE A 259 -6.72 12.39 -3.30
CA ILE A 259 -7.02 12.26 -1.87
C ILE A 259 -7.93 13.45 -1.49
N LEU A 260 -9.11 13.15 -0.95
CA LEU A 260 -10.13 14.11 -0.53
C LEU A 260 -10.54 13.87 0.92
#